data_AF-A0A0A3HWG6-F1
#
_entry.id   AF-A0A0A3HWG6-F1
#
_cell.length_a   1.000
_cell.length_b   1.000
_cell.length_c   1.000
_cell.angle_alpha   90.00
_cell.angle_beta   90.00
_cell.angle_gamma   90.00
#
_symmetry.space_group_name_H-M   'P 1'
#
loop_
_entity.id
_entity.type
_entity.pdbx_description
1 polymer ?
#
loop_
_entity_poly.entity_id
_entity_poly.type
_entity_poly.pdbx_seq_one_letter_code
_entity_poly.pdbx_strand_id
1 'polypeptide(L)' 'MLIYREGYDYYKQACEQYGLEPINFAFYLLRLSKEQLDAFNEKAELKKGDTLVHDSEN' A
#
# COMPACT_ATOMS: atom_id res chain seq x y z
N MET A 1 -3.82 -5.58 -4.74
CA MET A 1 -3.72 -6.34 -3.48
C MET A 1 -2.27 -6.77 -3.13
N LEU A 2 -1.38 -6.96 -4.12
CA LEU A 2 0.04 -7.30 -3.92
C LEU A 2 0.84 -6.26 -3.09
N ILE A 3 0.60 -4.96 -3.33
CA ILE A 3 1.30 -3.84 -2.67
C ILE A 3 1.20 -3.91 -1.13
N TYR A 4 0.07 -4.36 -0.60
CA TYR A 4 -0.13 -4.44 0.84
C TYR A 4 0.67 -5.58 1.49
N ARG A 5 0.86 -6.70 0.78
CA ARG A 5 1.67 -7.83 1.27
C ARG A 5 3.15 -7.48 1.27
N GLU A 6 3.63 -6.82 0.21
CA GLU A 6 5.01 -6.32 0.15
C GLU A 6 5.30 -5.31 1.27
N GLY A 7 4.37 -4.39 1.54
CA GLY A 7 4.49 -3.48 2.68
C GLY A 7 4.55 -4.19 4.02
N TYR A 8 3.78 -5.27 4.19
CA TYR A 8 3.80 -6.07 5.41
C TYR A 8 5.09 -6.88 5.57
N ASP A 9 5.65 -7.41 4.48
CA ASP A 9 6.93 -8.11 4.51
C ASP A 9 8.07 -7.16 4.89
N TYR A 10 8.08 -5.95 4.37
CA TYR A 10 9.03 -4.90 4.78
C TYR A 10 8.87 -4.54 6.26
N TYR A 11 7.63 -4.40 6.74
CA TYR A 11 7.34 -4.16 8.16
C TYR A 11 7.88 -5.26 9.08
N LYS A 12 7.72 -6.54 8.70
CA LYS A 12 8.27 -7.67 9.47
C LYS A 12 9.79 -7.61 9.56
N GLN A 13 10.48 -7.33 8.46
CA GLN A 13 11.94 -7.20 8.46
C GLN A 13 12.41 -6.07 9.39
N ALA A 14 11.71 -4.95 9.42
CA ALA A 14 12.01 -3.87 10.36
C ALA A 14 11.78 -4.30 11.81
N CYS A 15 10.66 -4.98 12.10
CA CYS A 15 10.39 -5.55 13.43
C CYS A 15 11.53 -6.46 13.91
N GLU A 16 12.02 -7.37 13.07
CA GLU A 16 13.15 -8.25 13.39
C GLU A 16 14.45 -7.46 13.69
N GLN A 17 14.77 -6.43 12.91
CA GLN A 17 15.96 -5.59 13.13
C GLN A 17 15.95 -4.88 14.48
N TYR A 18 14.78 -4.50 14.97
CA TYR A 18 14.62 -3.81 16.25
C TYR A 18 14.25 -4.75 17.40
N GLY A 19 14.22 -6.07 17.18
CA GLY A 19 13.85 -7.05 18.21
C GLY A 19 12.37 -6.95 18.66
N LEU A 20 11.51 -6.47 17.77
CA LEU A 20 10.08 -6.30 18.01
C LEU A 20 9.30 -7.47 17.37
N GLU A 21 8.25 -7.91 18.05
CA GLU A 21 7.28 -8.84 17.47
C GLU A 21 6.33 -8.10 16.51
N PRO A 22 6.18 -8.54 15.25
CA PRO A 22 5.27 -7.92 14.31
C PRO A 22 3.81 -8.21 14.67
N ILE A 23 2.94 -7.20 14.54
CA ILE A 23 1.48 -7.40 14.65
C ILE A 23 0.95 -8.17 13.44
N ASN A 24 -0.22 -8.80 13.57
CA ASN A 24 -0.82 -9.55 12.46
C ASN A 24 -1.19 -8.65 11.26
N PHE A 25 -1.31 -9.25 10.08
CA PHE A 25 -1.55 -8.53 8.82
C PHE A 25 -2.85 -7.69 8.83
N ALA A 26 -3.92 -8.18 9.46
CA ALA A 26 -5.17 -7.44 9.54
C ALA A 26 -5.02 -6.14 10.36
N PHE A 27 -4.29 -6.18 11.47
CA PHE A 27 -3.99 -4.99 12.26
C PHE A 27 -2.99 -4.05 11.57
N TYR A 28 -2.05 -4.59 10.81
CA TYR A 28 -1.16 -3.79 9.96
C TYR A 28 -1.96 -2.96 8.94
N LEU A 29 -2.96 -3.57 8.30
CA LEU A 29 -3.86 -2.86 7.39
C LEU A 29 -4.75 -1.83 8.10
N LEU A 30 -5.24 -2.16 9.30
CA LEU A 30 -6.08 -1.26 10.11
C LEU A 30 -5.32 -0.06 10.69
N ARG A 31 -3.98 -0.13 10.79
CA ARG A 31 -3.15 1.00 11.23
C ARG A 31 -2.94 2.06 10.15
N LEU A 32 -3.38 1.82 8.91
CA LEU A 32 -3.51 2.89 7.94
C LEU A 32 -4.68 3.78 8.37
N SER A 33 -4.39 5.03 8.71
CA SER A 33 -5.47 6.00 9.01
C SER A 33 -6.37 6.15 7.79
N LYS A 34 -7.61 6.60 8.01
CA LYS A 34 -8.53 6.89 6.91
C LYS A 34 -7.91 7.87 5.89
N GLU A 35 -7.18 8.88 6.37
CA GLU A 35 -6.44 9.81 5.51
C GLU A 35 -5.34 9.13 4.70
N GLN A 36 -4.63 8.14 5.27
CA GLN A 36 -3.63 7.37 4.53
C GLN A 36 -4.27 6.51 3.45
N LEU A 37 -5.39 5.84 3.76
CA LEU A 37 -6.16 5.07 2.78
C LEU A 37 -6.72 5.97 1.67
N ASP A 38 -7.26 7.13 2.03
CA ASP A 38 -7.83 8.10 1.10
C ASP A 38 -6.74 8.68 0.18
N ALA A 39 -5.56 9.02 0.70
CA ALA A 39 -4.42 9.47 -0.11
C ALA A 39 -3.90 8.38 -1.08
N PHE A 40 -3.95 7.11 -0.69
CA PHE A 40 -3.64 5.99 -1.60
C PHE A 40 -4.71 5.81 -2.68
N ASN A 41 -5.99 5.98 -2.35
CA ASN A 41 -7.09 5.93 -3.31
C ASN A 41 -7.01 7.08 -4.32
N GLU A 42 -6.71 8.30 -3.88
CA GLU A 42 -6.47 9.44 -4.78
C GLU A 42 -5.30 9.18 -5.74
N LYS A 43 -4.17 8.64 -5.24
CA LYS A 43 -3.05 8.23 -6.10
C LYS A 43 -3.40 7.10 -7.07
N ALA A 44 -4.26 6.17 -6.67
CA ALA A 44 -4.70 5.08 -7.53
C ALA A 44 -5.66 5.57 -8.63
N GLU A 45 -6.54 6.52 -8.34
CA GLU A 45 -7.42 7.16 -9.32
C GLU A 45 -6.63 8.07 -10.29
N LEU A 46 -5.57 8.76 -9.83
CA LEU A 46 -4.66 9.48 -10.71
C LEU A 46 -3.91 8.55 -11.68
N LYS A 47 -3.47 7.37 -11.23
CA LYS A 47 -2.83 6.36 -12.11
C LYS A 47 -3.80 5.71 -13.12
N LYS A 48 -5.09 5.62 -12.80
CA LYS A 48 -6.11 5.24 -13.80
C LYS A 48 -6.32 6.32 -14.85
N GLY A 49 -6.19 7.60 -14.48
CA GLY A 49 -6.21 8.72 -15.42
C GLY A 49 -5.08 8.66 -16.44
N ASP A 50 -3.85 8.35 -16.01
CA ASP A 50 -2.68 8.25 -16.91
C ASP A 50 -2.70 7.00 -17.79
N THR A 51 -3.37 5.92 -17.37
CA THR A 51 -3.46 4.69 -18.17
C THR A 51 -4.44 4.83 -19.35
N LEU A 52 -5.41 5.75 -19.27
CA LEU A 52 -6.37 5.99 -20.37
C LEU A 52 -5.85 6.93 -21.46
N VAL A 53 -4.71 7.59 -21.29
CA VAL A 53 -4.14 8.51 -22.29
C VAL A 53 -3.20 7.80 -23.28
N HIS A 54 -2.78 6.56 -22.99
CA HIS A 54 -1.88 5.80 -23.88
C HIS A 54 -2.56 4.79 -24.82
N ASP A 55 -3.87 4.54 -24.69
CA ASP A 55 -4.61 3.59 -25.53
C ASP A 55 -5.49 4.28 -26.61
N SER A 56 -5.17 5.52 -27.01
CA SER A 56 -5.85 6.24 -28.10
C SER A 56 -4.89 6.75 -29.16
N GLU A 57 -3.93 5.93 -29.60
CA GLU A 57 -3.32 6.05 -30.93
C GLU A 57 -3.01 4.65 -31.49
N ASN A 58 -3.98 4.04 -32.15
CA ASN A 58 -3.81 3.33 -33.42
C ASN A 58 -5.16 3.08 -34.12
#